data_AF-A0A4Y3R128-F1
#
_entry.id   AF-A0A4Y3R128-F1
#
_cell.length_a   1.000
_cell.length_b   1.000
_cell.length_c   1.000
_cell.angle_alpha   90.00
_cell.angle_beta   90.00
_cell.angle_gamma   90.00
#
_symmetry.space_group_name_H-M   'P 1'
#
loop_
_entity.id
_entity.type
_entity.pdbx_description
1 polymer ?
#
loop_
_entity_poly.entity_id
_entity_poly.type
_entity_poly.pdbx_seq_one_letter_code
_entity_poly.pdbx_strand_id
1 'polypeptide(L)'
;MSTETGRAAKAAKANKNALRAGTVTAGVALMTLLSSPAFALTRDDGDDPGPGLSVLETLGLYVAAPIVLFLVIAGLVMVGDKSRKKS
;
A
#
# COMPACT_ATOMS: atom_id res chain seq x y z
N MET A 1 29.01 46.08 -13.17
CA MET A 1 27.98 46.35 -12.14
C MET A 1 26.64 45.64 -12.43
N SER A 2 26.65 44.38 -12.93
CA SER A 2 25.43 43.59 -13.25
C SER A 2 25.49 42.15 -12.70
N THR A 3 26.64 41.73 -12.17
CA THR A 3 26.90 40.38 -11.65
C THR A 3 26.64 40.25 -10.15
N GLU A 4 26.79 41.33 -9.38
CA GLU A 4 26.57 41.34 -7.92
C GLU A 4 25.08 41.32 -7.56
N THR A 5 24.25 42.04 -8.31
CA THR A 5 22.79 42.04 -8.16
C THR A 5 22.18 40.66 -8.43
N GLY A 6 22.70 39.93 -9.43
CA GLY A 6 22.31 38.56 -9.71
C GLY A 6 22.69 37.56 -8.61
N ARG A 7 23.87 37.73 -8.00
CA ARG A 7 24.34 36.88 -6.89
C ARG A 7 23.53 37.11 -5.62
N ALA A 8 23.21 38.37 -5.31
CA ALA A 8 22.38 38.74 -4.17
C ALA A 8 20.94 38.19 -4.31
N ALA A 9 20.34 38.28 -5.50
CA ALA A 9 19.02 37.74 -5.77
C ALA A 9 18.96 36.21 -5.63
N LYS A 10 20.01 35.50 -6.08
CA LYS A 10 20.11 34.04 -5.94
C LYS A 10 20.26 33.60 -4.48
N ALA A 11 21.07 34.32 -3.69
CA ALA A 11 21.22 34.06 -2.26
C ALA A 11 19.90 34.27 -1.50
N ALA A 12 19.19 35.37 -1.78
CA ALA A 12 17.89 35.64 -1.19
C ALA A 12 16.84 34.58 -1.58
N LYS A 13 16.90 34.04 -2.81
CA LYS A 13 16.02 32.94 -3.25
C LYS A 13 16.35 31.62 -2.54
N ALA A 14 17.63 31.29 -2.39
CA ALA A 14 18.08 30.11 -1.66
C ALA A 14 17.64 30.13 -0.19
N ASN A 15 17.76 31.27 0.49
CA ASN A 15 17.32 31.42 1.88
C ASN A 15 15.80 31.20 2.04
N LYS A 16 14.98 31.71 1.11
CA LYS A 16 13.53 31.49 1.12
C LYS A 16 13.16 30.02 0.90
N ASN A 17 13.87 29.33 0.00
CA ASN A 17 13.66 27.90 -0.23
C ASN A 17 14.09 27.05 0.97
N ALA A 18 15.20 27.38 1.62
CA ALA A 18 15.66 26.71 2.83
C ALA A 18 14.66 26.87 3.98
N LEU A 19 14.11 28.08 4.17
CA LEU A 19 13.08 28.31 5.18
C LEU A 19 11.82 27.49 4.90
N ARG A 20 11.32 27.48 3.65
CA ARG A 20 10.14 26.68 3.26
C ARG A 20 10.36 25.19 3.43
N ALA A 21 11.52 24.69 3.03
CA ALA A 21 11.88 23.29 3.21
C ALA A 21 11.95 22.93 4.70
N GLY A 22 12.58 23.78 5.53
CA GLY A 22 12.63 23.59 6.98
C GLY A 22 11.25 23.56 7.63
N THR A 23 10.36 24.48 7.26
CA THR A 23 8.99 24.51 7.80
C THR A 23 8.17 23.28 7.41
N VAL A 24 8.32 22.79 6.18
CA VAL A 24 7.61 21.58 5.72
C VAL A 24 8.13 20.35 6.43
N THR A 25 9.45 20.17 6.52
CA THR A 25 10.05 19.02 7.22
C THR A 25 9.70 19.00 8.70
N ALA A 26 9.74 20.16 9.38
CA ALA A 26 9.34 20.27 10.77
C ALA A 26 7.84 19.98 10.96
N GLY A 27 6.98 20.51 10.07
CA GLY A 27 5.54 20.24 10.09
C GLY A 27 5.23 18.76 9.89
N VAL A 28 5.85 18.12 8.90
CA VAL A 28 5.69 16.68 8.64
C VAL A 28 6.21 15.86 9.82
N ALA A 29 7.39 16.18 10.36
CA ALA A 29 7.95 15.47 11.51
C ALA A 29 7.05 15.56 12.75
N LEU A 30 6.52 16.75 13.04
CA LEU A 30 5.56 16.95 14.13
C LEU A 30 4.27 16.14 13.90
N MET A 31 3.73 16.16 12.67
CA MET A 31 2.52 15.39 12.33
C MET A 31 2.77 13.88 12.43
N THR A 32 3.94 13.39 12.03
CA THR A 32 4.31 11.98 12.16
C THR A 32 4.39 11.54 13.63
N LEU A 33 4.97 12.37 14.50
CA LEU A 33 5.04 12.10 15.94
C LEU A 33 3.64 12.02 16.58
N LEU A 34 2.72 12.90 16.18
CA LEU A 34 1.33 12.87 16.65
C LEU A 34 0.54 11.69 16.08
N SER A 35 0.89 11.23 14.88
CA SER A 35 0.21 10.13 14.18
C SER A 35 0.68 8.73 14.64
N SER A 36 1.69 8.61 15.49
CA SER A 36 2.25 7.31 15.90
C SER A 36 2.15 7.08 17.41
N PRO A 37 0.94 6.81 17.95
CA PRO A 37 0.87 6.21 19.27
C PRO A 37 1.47 4.80 19.20
N ALA A 38 2.53 4.54 19.96
CA ALA A 38 2.97 3.18 20.25
C ALA A 38 1.98 2.57 21.25
N PHE A 39 0.88 1.99 20.75
CA PHE A 39 -0.09 1.23 21.53
C PHE A 39 0.49 -0.12 21.98
N ALA A 40 1.62 -0.11 22.69
CA ALA A 40 2.23 -1.30 23.27
C ALA A 40 1.57 -1.72 24.61
N LEU A 41 0.34 -1.27 24.88
CA LEU A 41 -0.43 -1.61 26.08
C LEU A 41 -1.90 -1.94 25.80
N THR A 42 -2.27 -2.24 24.55
CA THR A 42 -3.44 -3.09 24.28
C THR A 42 -2.97 -4.52 24.40
N ARG A 43 -3.46 -5.29 25.39
CA ARG A 43 -3.32 -6.76 25.37
C ARG A 43 -3.88 -7.22 24.03
N ASP A 44 -2.99 -7.76 23.19
CA ASP A 44 -3.23 -7.98 21.78
C ASP A 44 -3.91 -9.35 21.63
N ASP A 45 -5.07 -9.36 20.97
CA ASP A 45 -5.69 -10.61 20.50
C ASP A 45 -4.78 -11.33 19.48
N GLY A 46 -3.66 -10.71 19.06
CA GLY A 46 -2.55 -11.34 18.35
C GLY A 46 -1.68 -12.29 19.19
N ASP A 47 -1.69 -12.21 20.53
CA ASP A 47 -0.99 -13.16 21.41
C ASP A 47 -1.73 -14.50 21.52
N ASP A 48 -3.04 -14.54 21.24
CA ASP A 48 -3.85 -15.75 21.27
C ASP A 48 -4.63 -15.90 19.96
N PRO A 49 -4.02 -16.46 18.90
CA PRO A 49 -4.54 -16.43 17.52
C PRO A 49 -5.79 -17.31 17.29
N GLY A 50 -6.44 -17.77 18.35
CA GLY A 50 -7.53 -18.73 18.29
C GLY A 50 -7.07 -20.11 17.81
N PRO A 51 -7.98 -21.09 17.72
CA PRO A 51 -7.65 -22.40 17.18
C PRO A 51 -7.27 -22.27 15.70
N GLY A 52 -6.01 -22.63 15.39
CA GLY A 52 -5.51 -22.62 14.01
C GLY A 52 -6.29 -23.58 13.11
N LEU A 53 -6.43 -23.21 11.83
CA LEU A 53 -7.09 -24.04 10.83
C LEU A 53 -6.35 -25.38 10.68
N SER A 54 -7.10 -26.47 10.54
CA SER A 54 -6.47 -27.75 10.23
C SER A 54 -5.78 -27.71 8.85
N VAL A 55 -4.78 -28.57 8.65
CA VAL A 55 -4.08 -28.70 7.36
C VAL A 55 -5.07 -28.99 6.24
N LEU A 56 -6.09 -29.80 6.51
CA LEU A 56 -7.11 -30.16 5.53
C LEU A 56 -7.97 -28.96 5.14
N GLU A 57 -8.38 -28.14 6.10
CA GLU A 57 -9.14 -26.91 5.83
C GLU A 57 -8.30 -25.90 5.05
N THR A 58 -7.01 -25.76 5.41
CA THR A 58 -6.09 -24.86 4.70
C THR A 58 -5.95 -25.28 3.24
N LEU A 59 -5.68 -26.56 2.99
CA LEU A 59 -5.55 -27.07 1.62
C LEU A 59 -6.89 -27.05 0.87
N GLY A 60 -7.99 -27.37 1.54
CA GLY A 60 -9.33 -27.29 0.96
C GLY A 60 -9.67 -25.86 0.51
N LEU A 61 -9.46 -24.88 1.38
CA LEU A 61 -9.83 -23.50 1.11
C LEU A 61 -8.87 -22.81 0.14
N TYR A 62 -7.55 -22.98 0.32
CA TYR A 62 -6.55 -22.24 -0.46
C TYR A 62 -6.01 -22.98 -1.69
N VAL A 63 -6.31 -24.27 -1.86
CA VAL A 63 -5.88 -25.05 -3.03
C VAL A 63 -7.07 -25.59 -3.79
N ALA A 64 -7.99 -26.28 -3.12
CA ALA A 64 -9.13 -26.86 -3.81
C ALA A 64 -10.10 -25.79 -4.34
N ALA A 65 -10.42 -24.75 -3.54
CA ALA A 65 -11.34 -23.70 -4.00
C ALA A 65 -10.83 -22.94 -5.24
N PRO A 66 -9.55 -22.51 -5.34
CA PRO A 66 -9.02 -21.93 -6.57
C PRO A 66 -9.06 -22.87 -7.78
N ILE A 67 -8.77 -24.17 -7.59
CA ILE A 67 -8.84 -25.17 -8.68
C ILE A 67 -10.27 -25.32 -9.18
N VAL A 68 -11.24 -25.47 -8.27
CA VAL A 68 -12.66 -25.60 -8.64
C VAL A 68 -13.13 -24.35 -9.38
N LEU A 69 -12.80 -23.16 -8.88
CA LEU A 69 -13.16 -21.91 -9.53
C LEU A 69 -12.58 -21.82 -10.96
N PHE A 70 -11.31 -22.21 -11.14
CA PHE A 70 -10.69 -22.27 -12.45
C PHE A 70 -11.41 -23.23 -13.40
N LEU A 71 -11.73 -24.45 -12.95
CA LEU A 71 -12.42 -25.44 -13.77
C LEU A 71 -13.83 -24.98 -14.17
N VAL A 72 -14.55 -24.30 -13.26
CA VAL A 72 -15.84 -23.69 -13.57
C VAL A 72 -15.69 -22.66 -14.69
N ILE A 73 -14.74 -21.75 -14.57
CA ILE A 73 -14.49 -20.72 -15.60
C ILE A 73 -14.11 -21.37 -16.93
N ALA A 74 -13.16 -22.30 -16.92
CA ALA A 74 -12.71 -23.01 -18.12
C ALA A 74 -13.85 -23.76 -18.81
N GLY A 75 -14.70 -24.44 -18.03
CA GLY A 75 -15.89 -25.13 -18.53
C GLY A 75 -16.90 -24.17 -19.15
N LEU A 76 -17.20 -23.06 -18.47
CA LEU A 76 -18.09 -22.02 -18.98
C LEU A 76 -17.56 -21.41 -20.28
N VAL A 77 -16.26 -21.11 -20.36
CA VAL A 77 -15.60 -20.61 -21.57
C VAL A 77 -15.71 -21.61 -22.71
N MET A 78 -15.47 -22.90 -22.46
CA MET A 78 -15.55 -23.95 -23.49
C MET A 78 -16.98 -24.14 -24.00
N VAL A 79 -17.99 -24.06 -23.13
CA VAL A 79 -19.40 -24.08 -23.52
C VAL A 79 -19.76 -22.84 -24.35
N GLY A 80 -19.31 -21.66 -23.94
CA GLY A 80 -19.50 -20.40 -24.66
C GLY A 80 -18.86 -20.39 -26.06
N ASP A 81 -17.63 -20.89 -26.18
CA ASP A 81 -16.89 -20.94 -27.45
C ASP A 81 -17.55 -21.91 -28.46
N LYS A 82 -18.03 -23.06 -27.98
CA LYS A 82 -18.76 -24.01 -28.83
C LYS A 82 -20.07 -23.46 -29.39
N SER A 83 -20.72 -22.52 -28.70
CA SER A 83 -21.93 -21.84 -29.22
C SER A 83 -21.63 -20.83 -30.33
N ARG A 84 -20.40 -20.28 -30.40
CA ARG A 84 -20.00 -19.31 -31.44
C ARG A 84 -19.51 -19.98 -32.73
N LYS A 85 -18.98 -21.20 -32.64
CA LYS A 85 -18.54 -22.02 -33.80
C LYS A 85 -19.68 -22.67 -34.61
N LYS A 86 -20.94 -22.37 -34.28
CA LYS A 86 -22.12 -22.98 -34.92
C LYS A 86 -22.97 -21.98 -35.73
N SER A 87 -22.34 -20.89 -36.20
CA SER A 87 -22.89 -19.96 -37.19
C SER A 87 -21.91 -19.75 -38.32
#